data_AF-K1T1G1-F1
#
_entry.id   AF-K1T1G1-F1
#
_cell.length_a   1.000
_cell.length_b   1.000
_cell.length_c   1.000
_cell.angle_alpha   90.00
_cell.angle_beta   90.00
_cell.angle_gamma   90.00
#
_symmetry.space_group_name_H-M   'P 1'
#
loop_
_entity.id
_entity.type
_entity.pdbx_description
1 polymer ?
#
loop_
_entity_poly.entity_id
_entity_poly.type
_entity_poly.pdbx_seq_one_letter_code
_entity_poly.pdbx_strand_id
1 'polypeptide(L)'
;MHDINSESGTKADIEKRNESYNAYVKNVTPKGSCVAKCFKAFIVGGCICVAGQIILNVCKWMKVPDTDAASYTTLILVFLSVILTGLNIYPSITTFGGAGSLVPITGFANSVAAPAIE
;
A
#
# COMPACT_ATOMS: atom_id res chain seq x y z
N MET A 1 14.40 37.71 -28.67
CA MET A 1 12.93 37.68 -28.52
C MET A 1 12.37 36.87 -29.68
N HIS A 2 11.91 35.65 -29.44
CA HIS A 2 10.99 34.98 -30.35
C HIS A 2 9.59 35.15 -29.78
N ASP A 3 8.78 35.81 -30.59
CA ASP A 3 7.35 36.05 -30.52
C ASP A 3 6.54 34.80 -30.12
N ILE A 4 5.63 34.95 -29.14
CA ILE A 4 4.16 35.05 -29.34
C ILE A 4 3.45 33.70 -29.16
N ASN A 5 2.65 33.66 -28.10
CA ASN A 5 1.32 33.07 -28.03
C ASN A 5 0.82 32.41 -29.33
N SER A 6 0.79 31.09 -29.37
CA SER A 6 -0.13 30.35 -30.24
C SER A 6 -0.74 29.20 -29.46
N GLU A 7 -1.64 29.60 -28.57
CA GLU A 7 -2.75 28.77 -28.13
C GLU A 7 -3.63 28.46 -29.36
N SER A 8 -3.26 27.45 -30.16
CA SER A 8 -4.12 26.74 -31.12
C SER A 8 -3.30 25.77 -31.97
N GLY A 9 -2.87 24.66 -31.36
CA GLY A 9 -2.62 23.47 -32.16
C GLY A 9 -3.89 23.18 -32.98
N THR A 10 -3.75 22.92 -34.28
CA THR A 10 -4.90 22.56 -35.12
C THR A 10 -5.58 21.37 -34.46
N LYS A 11 -6.91 21.23 -34.56
CA LYS A 11 -7.63 20.09 -33.94
C LYS A 11 -6.97 18.74 -34.26
N ALA A 12 -6.38 18.62 -35.45
CA ALA A 12 -5.57 17.49 -35.90
C ALA A 12 -4.29 17.21 -35.07
N ASP A 13 -3.59 18.24 -34.57
CA ASP A 13 -2.39 18.09 -33.74
C ASP A 13 -2.72 17.66 -32.31
N ILE A 14 -3.83 18.16 -31.77
CA ILE A 14 -4.36 17.75 -30.47
C ILE A 14 -4.84 16.29 -30.53
N GLU A 15 -5.53 15.90 -31.62
CA GLU A 15 -5.95 14.53 -31.89
C GLU A 15 -4.75 13.58 -31.94
N LYS A 16 -3.71 13.91 -32.74
CA LYS A 16 -2.48 13.10 -32.85
C LYS A 16 -1.76 12.91 -31.51
N ARG A 17 -1.66 13.97 -30.69
CA ARG A 17 -1.03 13.90 -29.37
C ARG A 17 -1.84 13.06 -28.39
N ASN A 18 -3.17 13.20 -28.42
CA ASN A 18 -4.07 12.39 -27.59
C ASN A 18 -4.04 10.91 -28.00
N GLU A 19 -3.98 10.62 -29.30
CA GLU A 19 -3.86 9.26 -29.83
C GLU A 19 -2.52 8.62 -29.42
N SER A 20 -1.42 9.36 -29.57
CA SER A 20 -0.08 8.91 -29.14
C SER A 20 -0.02 8.70 -27.62
N TYR A 21 -0.66 9.58 -26.84
CA TYR A 21 -0.76 9.47 -25.39
C TYR A 21 -1.62 8.27 -24.98
N ASN A 22 -2.76 8.04 -25.62
CA ASN A 22 -3.61 6.88 -25.36
C ASN A 22 -2.92 5.58 -25.75
N ALA A 23 -2.19 5.54 -26.87
CA ALA A 23 -1.39 4.39 -27.26
C ALA A 23 -0.28 4.12 -26.23
N TYR A 24 0.40 5.15 -25.75
CA TYR A 24 1.38 5.05 -24.66
C TYR A 24 0.75 4.52 -23.38
N VAL A 25 -0.34 5.14 -22.88
CA VAL A 25 -1.07 4.72 -21.68
C VAL A 25 -1.52 3.27 -21.79
N LYS A 26 -2.03 2.85 -22.95
CA LYS A 26 -2.46 1.46 -23.19
C LYS A 26 -1.29 0.46 -23.17
N ASN A 27 -0.09 0.89 -23.58
CA ASN A 27 1.13 0.06 -23.52
C ASN A 27 1.74 0.02 -22.11
N VAL A 28 1.68 1.11 -21.33
CA VAL A 28 2.26 1.17 -19.97
C VAL A 28 1.30 0.72 -18.87
N THR A 29 -0.01 0.74 -19.11
CA THR A 29 -1.01 0.31 -18.12
C THR A 29 -1.07 -1.21 -18.10
N PRO A 30 -0.59 -1.87 -17.03
CA PRO A 30 -0.61 -3.32 -16.97
C PRO A 30 -2.06 -3.77 -16.78
N LYS A 31 -2.66 -4.43 -17.79
CA LYS A 31 -3.96 -5.12 -17.67
C LYS A 31 -3.85 -6.43 -16.87
N GLY A 32 -3.10 -6.40 -15.77
CA GLY A 32 -2.97 -7.55 -14.89
C GLY A 32 -4.33 -7.96 -14.34
N SER A 33 -4.53 -9.26 -14.08
CA SER A 33 -5.75 -9.82 -13.53
C SER A 33 -6.06 -9.21 -12.15
N CYS A 34 -6.93 -8.20 -12.15
CA CYS A 34 -7.36 -7.46 -10.96
C CYS A 34 -7.78 -8.42 -9.83
N VAL A 35 -8.55 -9.44 -10.18
CA VAL A 35 -9.02 -10.48 -9.25
C VAL A 35 -7.88 -11.21 -8.54
N ALA A 36 -6.79 -11.56 -9.25
CA ALA A 36 -5.66 -12.26 -8.64
C ALA A 36 -4.90 -11.36 -7.65
N LYS A 37 -4.76 -10.06 -7.97
CA LYS A 37 -4.16 -9.07 -7.07
C LYS A 37 -5.05 -8.82 -5.85
N CYS A 38 -6.36 -8.70 -6.05
CA CYS A 38 -7.34 -8.55 -4.97
C CYS A 38 -7.33 -9.77 -4.04
N PHE A 39 -7.23 -10.98 -4.58
CA PHE A 39 -7.17 -12.20 -3.76
C PHE A 39 -5.90 -12.22 -2.90
N LYS A 40 -4.72 -11.93 -3.48
CA LYS A 40 -3.48 -11.81 -2.71
C LYS A 40 -3.55 -10.72 -1.63
N ALA A 41 -4.13 -9.56 -1.95
CA ALA A 41 -4.33 -8.48 -0.99
C ALA A 41 -5.28 -8.88 0.15
N PHE A 42 -6.37 -9.59 -0.16
CA PHE A 42 -7.32 -10.08 0.83
C PHE A 42 -6.66 -11.07 1.80
N ILE A 43 -5.90 -12.04 1.29
CA ILE A 43 -5.21 -13.02 2.13
C ILE A 43 -4.20 -12.35 3.05
N VAL A 44 -3.36 -11.43 2.54
CA VAL A 44 -2.35 -10.76 3.37
C VAL A 44 -3.00 -9.84 4.41
N GLY A 45 -3.98 -9.02 4.01
CA GLY A 45 -4.71 -8.17 4.95
C GLY A 45 -5.47 -8.99 6.00
N GLY A 46 -6.13 -10.07 5.58
CA GLY A 46 -6.81 -11.01 6.47
C GLY A 46 -5.87 -11.66 7.49
N CYS A 47 -4.68 -12.10 7.07
CA CYS A 47 -3.68 -12.64 7.98
C CYS A 47 -3.24 -11.62 9.03
N ILE A 48 -3.06 -10.35 8.66
CA ILE A 48 -2.71 -9.27 9.60
C ILE A 48 -3.86 -9.03 10.59
N CYS A 49 -5.11 -9.04 10.13
CA CYS A 49 -6.28 -8.94 11.01
C CYS A 49 -6.36 -10.11 11.99
N VAL A 50 -6.11 -11.34 11.53
CA VAL A 50 -6.07 -12.53 12.39
C VAL A 50 -4.96 -12.40 13.44
N ALA A 51 -3.77 -11.92 13.06
CA ALA A 51 -2.69 -11.65 14.01
C ALA A 51 -3.12 -10.63 15.07
N GLY A 52 -3.79 -9.55 14.67
CA GLY A 52 -4.36 -8.56 15.60
C GLY A 52 -5.40 -9.16 16.54
N GLN A 53 -6.29 -10.02 16.04
CA GLN A 53 -7.28 -10.72 16.87
C GLN A 53 -6.63 -11.66 17.88
N ILE A 54 -5.55 -12.36 17.51
CA ILE A 54 -4.79 -13.21 18.43
C ILE A 54 -4.22 -12.37 19.58
N ILE A 55 -3.57 -11.24 19.26
CA ILE A 55 -3.00 -10.34 20.27
C ILE A 55 -4.10 -9.79 21.18
N LEU A 56 -5.21 -9.33 20.60
CA LEU A 56 -6.35 -8.81 21.34
C LEU A 56 -6.94 -9.88 22.29
N ASN A 57 -7.07 -11.13 21.82
CA ASN A 57 -7.59 -12.21 22.63
C ASN A 57 -6.63 -12.57 23.78
N VAL A 58 -5.32 -12.51 23.56
CA VAL A 58 -4.30 -12.67 24.63
C VAL A 58 -4.43 -11.55 25.66
N CYS A 59 -4.58 -10.28 25.24
CA CYS A 59 -4.83 -9.17 26.15
C CYS A 59 -6.11 -9.35 26.98
N LYS A 60 -7.20 -9.82 26.35
CA LYS A 60 -8.46 -10.13 27.03
C LYS A 60 -8.32 -11.26 28.05
N TRP A 61 -7.55 -12.31 27.72
CA TRP A 61 -7.24 -13.38 28.67
C TRP A 61 -6.43 -12.90 29.88
N MET A 62 -5.59 -11.89 29.71
CA MET A 62 -4.88 -11.23 30.80
C MET A 62 -5.75 -10.26 31.63
N LYS A 63 -7.08 -10.23 31.43
CA LYS A 63 -8.03 -9.31 32.09
C LYS A 63 -7.71 -7.82 31.88
N VAL A 64 -7.08 -7.47 30.76
CA VAL A 64 -6.86 -6.07 30.38
C VAL A 64 -8.22 -5.46 29.95
N PRO A 65 -8.56 -4.23 30.37
CA PRO A 65 -9.78 -3.56 29.91
C PRO A 65 -9.76 -3.36 28.38
N ASP A 66 -10.93 -3.43 27.72
CA ASP A 66 -11.03 -3.44 26.25
C ASP A 66 -10.36 -2.23 25.57
N THR A 67 -10.43 -1.06 26.19
CA THR A 67 -9.79 0.18 25.68
C THR A 67 -8.28 0.06 25.61
N ASP A 68 -7.69 -0.58 26.63
CA ASP A 68 -6.24 -0.71 26.74
C ASP A 68 -5.78 -1.87 25.88
N ALA A 69 -6.55 -2.96 25.81
CA ALA A 69 -6.27 -4.12 24.97
C ALA A 69 -6.16 -3.74 23.48
N ALA A 70 -7.04 -2.87 22.98
CA ALA A 70 -6.98 -2.36 21.60
C ALA A 70 -5.74 -1.48 21.37
N SER A 71 -5.40 -0.65 22.35
CA SER A 71 -4.20 0.19 22.32
C SER A 71 -2.92 -0.65 22.29
N TYR A 72 -2.80 -1.64 23.18
CA TYR A 72 -1.68 -2.58 23.21
C TYR A 72 -1.58 -3.39 21.90
N THR A 73 -2.71 -3.86 21.37
CA THR A 73 -2.73 -4.60 20.09
C THR A 73 -2.14 -3.75 18.97
N THR A 74 -2.57 -2.49 18.86
CA THR A 74 -2.08 -1.56 17.84
C THR A 74 -0.59 -1.27 18.02
N LEU A 75 -0.14 -1.01 19.25
CA LEU A 75 1.26 -0.77 19.57
C LEU A 75 2.15 -1.96 19.22
N ILE A 76 1.74 -3.18 19.58
CA ILE A 76 2.47 -4.40 19.28
C ILE A 76 2.57 -4.63 17.77
N LEU A 77 1.47 -4.44 17.03
CA LEU A 77 1.47 -4.58 15.57
C LEU A 77 2.40 -3.57 14.90
N VAL A 78 2.37 -2.29 15.32
CA VAL A 78 3.28 -1.26 14.82
C VAL A 78 4.73 -1.61 15.13
N PHE A 79 5.02 -1.98 16.38
CA PHE A 79 6.36 -2.34 16.83
C PHE A 79 6.93 -3.54 16.06
N LEU A 80 6.15 -4.62 15.94
CA LEU A 80 6.52 -5.79 15.13
C LEU A 80 6.76 -5.39 13.67
N SER A 81 5.89 -4.56 13.10
CA SER A 81 6.05 -4.08 11.73
C SER A 81 7.38 -3.36 11.54
N VAL A 82 7.74 -2.43 12.43
CA VAL A 82 9.02 -1.69 12.35
C VAL A 82 10.22 -2.64 12.47
N ILE A 83 10.17 -3.63 13.37
CA ILE A 83 11.23 -4.65 13.47
C ILE A 83 11.34 -5.43 12.16
N LEU A 84 10.22 -5.92 11.62
CA LEU A 84 10.22 -6.68 10.37
C LEU A 84 10.68 -5.82 9.19
N THR A 85 10.41 -4.51 9.20
CA THR A 85 10.95 -3.56 8.21
C THR A 85 12.46 -3.41 8.37
N GLY A 86 12.98 -3.26 9.60
CA GLY A 86 14.41 -3.22 9.91
C GLY A 86 15.17 -4.46 9.49
N LEU A 87 14.53 -5.63 9.56
CA LEU A 87 15.08 -6.90 9.08
C LEU A 87 14.93 -7.11 7.57
N ASN A 88 14.41 -6.12 6.83
CA ASN A 88 14.13 -6.18 5.39
C ASN A 88 13.10 -7.27 4.98
N ILE A 89 12.32 -7.80 5.93
CA ILE A 89 11.32 -8.84 5.68
C ILE A 89 9.98 -8.22 5.25
N TYR A 90 9.56 -7.14 5.92
CA TYR A 90 8.27 -6.49 5.66
C TYR A 90 8.13 -5.91 4.23
N PRO A 91 9.17 -5.32 3.61
CA PRO A 91 9.10 -4.85 2.22
C PRO A 91 8.82 -5.97 1.21
N SER A 92 9.37 -7.17 1.45
CA SER A 92 9.11 -8.36 0.62
C SER A 92 7.66 -8.83 0.74
N ILE A 93 7.13 -8.88 1.97
CA ILE A 93 5.71 -9.18 2.23
C ILE A 93 4.82 -8.15 1.53
N THR A 94 5.19 -6.88 1.57
CA THR A 94 4.42 -5.78 0.97
C THR A 94 4.43 -5.85 -0.55
N THR A 95 5.56 -6.20 -1.16
CA THR A 95 5.64 -6.43 -2.62
C THR A 95 4.74 -7.58 -3.06
N PHE A 96 4.64 -8.63 -2.24
CA PHE A 96 3.76 -9.76 -2.52
C PHE A 96 2.28 -9.45 -2.25
N GLY A 97 1.96 -8.85 -1.11
CA GLY A 97 0.59 -8.58 -0.64
C GLY A 97 -0.06 -7.33 -1.20
N GLY A 98 0.74 -6.43 -1.78
CA GLY A 98 0.28 -5.16 -2.36
C GLY A 98 -0.57 -4.37 -1.36
N ALA A 99 -1.76 -3.95 -1.81
CA ALA A 99 -2.70 -3.17 -1.00
C ALA A 99 -3.04 -3.83 0.35
N GLY A 100 -3.05 -5.16 0.44
CA GLY A 100 -3.36 -5.88 1.67
C GLY A 100 -2.36 -5.68 2.81
N SER A 101 -1.09 -5.41 2.47
CA SER A 101 -0.03 -5.11 3.45
C SER A 101 0.07 -3.62 3.76
N LEU A 102 -0.41 -2.77 2.84
CA LEU A 102 -0.32 -1.31 2.92
C LEU A 102 -1.48 -0.66 3.69
N VAL A 103 -2.70 -1.21 3.57
CA VAL A 103 -3.91 -0.66 4.20
C VAL A 103 -3.93 -0.78 5.75
N PRO A 104 -3.48 -1.90 6.36
CA PRO A 104 -3.42 -2.01 7.81
C PRO A 104 -2.42 -1.04 8.45
N ILE A 105 -2.51 -0.85 9.78
CA ILE A 105 -1.61 0.04 10.53
C ILE A 105 -0.13 -0.33 10.41
N THR A 106 0.16 -1.61 10.13
CA THR A 106 1.51 -2.12 9.86
C THR A 106 2.08 -1.54 8.56
N GLY A 107 1.25 -1.33 7.53
CA GLY A 107 1.65 -0.68 6.28
C GLY A 107 2.09 0.77 6.50
N PHE A 108 1.36 1.51 7.33
CA PHE A 108 1.76 2.85 7.77
C PHE A 108 3.10 2.83 8.49
N ALA A 109 3.28 1.93 9.47
CA ALA A 109 4.54 1.79 10.20
C ALA A 109 5.74 1.52 9.28
N ASN A 110 5.57 0.62 8.30
CA ASN A 110 6.59 0.36 7.30
C ASN A 110 6.92 1.60 6.45
N SER A 111 5.91 2.39 6.04
CA SER A 111 6.13 3.60 5.23
C SER A 111 6.93 4.69 5.95
N VAL A 112 6.86 4.70 7.29
CA VAL A 112 7.64 5.61 8.14
C VAL A 112 9.03 5.06 8.42
N ALA A 113 9.15 3.75 8.66
CA ALA A 113 10.42 3.11 9.03
C ALA A 113 11.35 2.86 7.83
N ALA A 114 10.83 2.45 6.67
CA ALA A 114 11.60 2.14 5.48
C ALA A 114 12.58 3.26 5.06
N PRO A 115 12.19 4.55 4.96
CA PRO A 115 13.13 5.63 4.58
C PRO A 115 14.20 5.94 5.62
N ALA A 116 14.09 5.40 6.85
CA ALA A 116 15.13 5.53 7.86
C ALA A 116 16.14 4.36 7.83
N ILE A 117 15.80 3.27 7.14
CA ILE A 117 16.60 2.04 7.04
C ILE A 117 17.27 1.93 5.66
N GLU A 118 16.59 2.35 4.61
CA GLU A 118 17.15 2.55 3.25
C GLU A 118 18.06 3.78 3.19
#